data_AF-A0AAV5Z5S2-F1
#
_entry.id   AF-A0AAV5Z5S2-F1
#
_cell.length_a   1.000
_cell.length_b   1.000
_cell.length_c   1.000
_cell.angle_alpha   90.00
_cell.angle_beta   90.00
_cell.angle_gamma   90.00
#
_symmetry.space_group_name_H-M   'P 1'
#
loop_
_entity.id
_entity.type
_entity.pdbx_description
1 polymer ?
#
loop_
_entity_poly.entity_id
_entity_poly.type
_entity_poly.pdbx_seq_one_letter_code
_entity_poly.pdbx_strand_id
1 'polypeptide(L)'
;MMQEDLPEGGRPPVEGGEDRGRGKGFKARKREDHALVLILDLLANLENPSQARRLLLELSRYYDPVLGGAIVEVRHQREIMEAIESGRPGDAEALVQARYALYIKDRAHLGRGEEG
;
A
#
# COMPACT_ATOMS: atom_id res chain seq x y z
N MET A 1 61.61 -4.64 -0.12
CA MET A 1 61.05 -3.27 -0.02
C MET A 1 60.32 -3.05 -1.34
N MET A 2 59.01 -2.84 -1.49
CA MET A 2 57.81 -2.59 -0.67
C MET A 2 56.61 -3.20 -1.50
N GLN A 3 55.59 -3.86 -0.92
CA GLN A 3 54.23 -3.32 -0.62
C GLN A 3 53.59 -2.61 -1.85
N GLU A 4 52.44 -3.00 -2.43
CA GLU A 4 51.03 -3.11 -1.97
C GLU A 4 50.19 -3.59 -3.20
N ASP A 5 48.90 -3.89 -3.25
CA ASP A 5 47.82 -4.36 -2.37
C ASP A 5 46.57 -4.42 -3.31
N LEU A 6 45.80 -5.52 -3.29
CA LEU A 6 44.40 -5.73 -3.72
C LEU A 6 43.82 -5.21 -5.08
N PRO A 7 43.06 -6.05 -5.84
CA PRO A 7 42.20 -5.59 -6.93
C PRO A 7 40.79 -5.18 -6.43
N GLU A 8 40.46 -3.88 -6.51
CA GLU A 8 39.12 -3.38 -6.20
C GLU A 8 38.09 -3.70 -7.31
N GLY A 9 37.17 -4.59 -6.95
CA GLY A 9 35.72 -4.51 -7.19
C GLY A 9 35.18 -3.58 -8.27
N GLY A 10 35.30 -3.95 -9.55
CA GLY A 10 34.44 -3.45 -10.62
C GLY A 10 33.05 -4.07 -10.57
N ARG A 11 32.22 -3.69 -9.58
CA ARG A 11 30.77 -3.92 -9.65
C ARG A 11 30.19 -2.94 -10.67
N PRO A 12 29.35 -3.38 -11.64
CA PRO A 12 28.64 -2.43 -12.49
C PRO A 12 27.73 -1.56 -11.60
N PRO A 13 27.61 -0.25 -11.85
CA PRO A 13 26.51 0.50 -11.27
C PRO A 13 25.23 -0.14 -11.78
N VAL A 14 24.42 -0.62 -10.84
CA VAL A 14 23.02 -0.95 -11.09
C VAL A 14 22.33 0.34 -11.50
N GLU A 15 22.22 0.58 -12.81
CA GLU A 15 21.31 1.59 -13.36
C GLU A 15 19.86 1.08 -13.17
N GLY A 16 19.45 1.09 -11.91
CA GLY A 16 18.07 0.93 -11.50
C GLY A 16 17.32 2.24 -11.69
N GLY A 17 16.66 2.37 -12.84
CA GLY A 17 15.38 3.07 -12.92
C GLY A 17 15.43 4.58 -13.11
N GLU A 18 16.09 5.06 -14.16
CA GLU A 18 15.65 6.31 -14.79
C GLU A 18 14.51 6.04 -15.78
N ASP A 19 13.29 6.00 -15.26
CA ASP A 19 12.10 6.41 -16.01
C ASP A 19 11.30 7.39 -15.13
N ARG A 20 11.81 8.62 -15.07
CA ARG A 20 11.15 9.77 -14.48
C ARG A 20 10.00 10.20 -15.40
N GLY A 21 8.77 9.89 -14.98
CA GLY A 21 7.78 10.97 -14.81
C GLY A 21 6.64 11.11 -15.83
N ARG A 22 6.52 10.32 -16.91
CA ARG A 22 5.39 10.51 -17.87
C ARG A 22 4.36 9.38 -17.96
N GLY A 23 4.65 8.18 -17.46
CA GLY A 23 3.68 7.06 -17.39
C GLY A 23 3.06 6.84 -16.01
N LYS A 24 3.50 7.61 -15.00
CA LYS A 24 3.24 7.33 -13.58
C LYS A 24 1.80 7.68 -13.17
N GLY A 25 1.23 8.76 -13.71
CA GLY A 25 -0.13 9.19 -13.38
C GLY A 25 -1.22 8.20 -13.80
N PHE A 26 -1.16 7.62 -15.00
CA PHE A 26 -2.21 6.73 -15.49
C PHE A 26 -2.16 5.32 -14.86
N LYS A 27 -0.94 4.79 -14.64
CA LYS A 27 -0.73 3.50 -13.97
C LYS A 27 -0.98 3.60 -12.46
N ALA A 28 -0.65 4.72 -11.83
CA ALA A 28 -1.03 4.99 -10.45
C ALA A 28 -2.55 5.03 -10.33
N ARG A 29 -3.24 5.82 -11.17
CA ARG A 29 -4.71 5.95 -11.11
C ARG A 29 -5.43 4.62 -11.22
N LYS A 30 -5.03 3.76 -12.17
CA LYS A 30 -5.60 2.41 -12.31
C LYS A 30 -5.30 1.49 -11.11
N ARG A 31 -4.12 1.61 -10.50
CA ARG A 31 -3.78 0.87 -9.28
C ARG A 31 -4.56 1.38 -8.07
N GLU A 32 -4.76 2.68 -7.97
CA GLU A 32 -5.55 3.34 -6.93
C GLU A 32 -7.03 2.93 -7.02
N ASP A 33 -7.60 2.91 -8.22
CA ASP A 33 -8.97 2.43 -8.45
C ASP A 33 -9.11 0.96 -8.04
N HIS A 34 -8.09 0.14 -8.31
CA HIS A 34 -8.11 -1.25 -7.88
C HIS A 34 -8.01 -1.42 -6.36
N ALA A 35 -7.21 -0.60 -5.69
CA ALA A 35 -7.16 -0.60 -4.22
C ALA A 35 -8.51 -0.21 -3.59
N LEU A 36 -9.24 0.73 -4.20
CA LEU A 36 -10.61 1.07 -3.78
C LEU A 36 -11.54 -0.13 -3.90
N VAL A 37 -11.47 -0.86 -5.02
CA VAL A 37 -12.27 -2.08 -5.21
C VAL A 37 -11.94 -3.12 -4.14
N LEU A 38 -10.65 -3.35 -3.85
CA LEU A 38 -10.24 -4.29 -2.79
C LEU A 38 -10.73 -3.89 -1.39
N ILE A 39 -10.82 -2.59 -1.10
CA ILE A 39 -11.38 -2.10 0.18
C ILE A 39 -12.89 -2.32 0.23
N LEU A 40 -13.62 -2.05 -0.86
CA LEU A 40 -15.06 -2.32 -0.93
C LEU A 40 -15.36 -3.82 -0.83
N ASP A 41 -14.58 -4.65 -1.51
CA ASP A 41 -14.68 -6.10 -1.42
C ASP A 41 -14.37 -6.60 0.00
N LEU A 42 -13.41 -5.98 0.69
CA LEU A 42 -13.11 -6.31 2.08
C LEU A 42 -14.30 -6.01 2.99
N LEU A 43 -14.92 -4.84 2.86
CA LEU A 43 -16.13 -4.46 3.61
C LEU A 43 -17.29 -5.43 3.35
N ALA A 44 -17.47 -5.87 2.11
CA ALA A 44 -18.50 -6.85 1.75
C ALA A 44 -18.23 -8.28 2.26
N ASN A 45 -16.99 -8.59 2.65
CA ASN A 45 -16.57 -9.94 3.05
C ASN A 45 -16.07 -10.01 4.50
N LEU A 46 -16.45 -9.05 5.37
CA LEU A 46 -16.02 -9.03 6.78
C LEU A 46 -16.51 -10.25 7.59
N GLU A 47 -17.61 -10.88 7.17
CA GLU A 47 -18.11 -12.12 7.79
C GLU A 47 -17.34 -13.37 7.32
N ASN A 48 -16.46 -13.24 6.33
CA ASN A 48 -15.66 -14.34 5.78
C ASN A 48 -14.17 -14.13 6.11
N PRO A 49 -13.66 -14.67 7.24
CA PRO A 49 -12.28 -14.44 7.70
C PRO A 49 -11.22 -14.88 6.69
N SER A 50 -11.45 -15.99 5.98
CA SER A 50 -10.52 -16.48 4.96
C SER A 50 -10.38 -15.48 3.82
N GLN A 51 -11.50 -14.89 3.40
CA GLN A 51 -11.52 -13.97 2.28
C GLN A 51 -11.08 -12.56 2.66
N ALA A 52 -11.46 -12.08 3.85
CA ALA A 52 -10.94 -10.86 4.43
C ALA A 52 -9.41 -10.90 4.56
N ARG A 53 -8.83 -12.01 5.06
CA ARG A 53 -7.37 -12.19 5.15
C ARG A 53 -6.69 -12.08 3.79
N ARG A 54 -7.27 -12.69 2.75
CA ARG A 54 -6.73 -12.63 1.38
C ARG A 54 -6.74 -11.20 0.85
N LEU A 55 -7.85 -10.48 1.02
CA LEU A 55 -8.00 -9.10 0.58
C LEU A 55 -7.05 -8.15 1.33
N LEU A 56 -6.88 -8.34 2.65
CA LEU A 56 -5.90 -7.60 3.45
C LEU A 56 -4.46 -7.83 2.99
N LEU A 57 -4.09 -9.08 2.71
CA LEU A 57 -2.77 -9.41 2.16
C LEU A 57 -2.56 -8.75 0.79
N GLU A 58 -3.58 -8.74 -0.05
CA GLU A 58 -3.53 -8.07 -1.35
C GLU A 58 -3.35 -6.56 -1.17
N LEU A 59 -4.10 -5.93 -0.25
CA LEU A 59 -3.97 -4.52 0.11
C LEU A 59 -2.58 -4.15 0.66
N SER A 60 -1.88 -5.01 1.39
CA SER A 60 -0.48 -4.72 1.79
C SER A 60 0.48 -4.58 0.62
N ARG A 61 0.18 -5.17 -0.54
CA ARG A 61 1.05 -5.11 -1.71
C ARG A 61 0.92 -3.78 -2.46
N TYR A 62 -0.13 -3.02 -2.15
CA TYR A 62 -0.31 -1.69 -2.68
C TYR A 62 0.46 -0.71 -1.80
N TYR A 63 1.55 -0.20 -2.39
CA TYR A 63 2.31 0.89 -1.82
C TYR A 63 1.57 2.20 -2.08
N ASP A 64 1.32 2.91 -0.99
CA ASP A 64 0.71 4.21 -0.96
C ASP A 64 1.82 5.26 -0.78
N PRO A 65 2.13 6.06 -1.82
CA PRO A 65 3.15 7.10 -1.73
C PRO A 65 2.75 8.26 -0.81
N VAL A 66 1.49 8.31 -0.39
CA VAL A 66 0.87 9.36 0.44
C VAL A 66 1.02 9.04 1.92
N LEU A 67 0.72 7.81 2.30
CA LEU A 67 0.96 7.24 3.63
C LEU A 67 2.43 6.90 3.86
N GLY A 68 3.26 6.94 2.81
CA GLY A 68 4.68 6.58 2.85
C GLY A 68 4.90 5.08 3.11
N GLY A 69 3.88 4.24 2.89
CA GLY A 69 3.84 2.85 3.33
C GLY A 69 2.73 2.04 2.65
N ALA A 70 2.36 0.89 3.21
CA ALA A 70 1.24 0.11 2.67
C ALA A 70 -0.11 0.80 2.97
N ILE A 71 -1.09 0.69 2.06
CA ILE A 71 -2.45 1.22 2.27
C ILE A 71 -3.03 0.72 3.60
N VAL A 72 -2.84 -0.59 3.85
CA VAL A 72 -3.13 -1.23 5.14
C VAL A 72 -1.84 -1.84 5.68
N GLU A 73 -1.29 -1.24 6.73
CA GLU A 73 -0.11 -1.76 7.41
C GLU A 73 -0.42 -3.06 8.18
N VAL A 74 0.63 -3.87 8.40
CA VAL A 74 0.54 -5.15 9.11
C VAL A 74 -0.13 -5.03 10.49
N ARG A 75 0.11 -3.93 11.21
CA ARG A 75 -0.54 -3.64 12.49
C ARG A 75 -2.07 -3.55 12.33
N HIS A 76 -2.53 -2.77 11.37
CA HIS A 76 -3.96 -2.59 11.08
C HIS A 76 -4.60 -3.88 10.54
N GLN A 77 -3.88 -4.65 9.72
CA GLN A 77 -4.36 -5.97 9.27
C GLN A 77 -4.64 -6.90 10.45
N ARG A 78 -3.76 -6.89 11.45
CA ARG A 78 -3.93 -7.70 12.66
C ARG A 78 -5.13 -7.25 13.46
N GLU A 79 -5.32 -5.94 13.66
CA GLU A 79 -6.47 -5.39 14.40
C GLU A 79 -7.80 -5.72 13.69
N ILE A 80 -7.85 -5.61 12.35
CA ILE A 80 -9.03 -5.96 11.55
C ILE A 80 -9.31 -7.47 11.64
N MET A 81 -8.28 -8.31 11.47
CA MET A 81 -8.44 -9.77 11.57
C MET A 81 -8.87 -10.21 12.97
N GLU A 82 -8.33 -9.59 14.02
CA GLU A 82 -8.69 -9.89 15.40
C GLU A 82 -10.17 -9.54 15.66
N ALA A 83 -10.65 -8.42 15.14
CA ALA A 83 -12.06 -8.06 15.23
C ALA A 83 -12.96 -9.05 14.48
N ILE A 84 -12.56 -9.48 13.28
CA ILE A 84 -13.29 -10.49 12.50
C ILE A 84 -13.31 -11.85 13.24
N GLU A 85 -12.16 -12.33 13.69
CA GLU A 85 -12.01 -13.62 14.40
C GLU A 85 -12.74 -13.61 15.75
N SER A 86 -12.87 -12.45 16.39
CA SER A 86 -13.67 -12.26 17.60
C SER A 86 -15.19 -12.24 17.35
N GLY A 87 -15.65 -12.36 16.10
CA GLY A 87 -17.06 -12.24 15.75
C GLY A 87 -17.61 -10.82 15.91
N ARG A 88 -16.76 -9.80 15.78
CA ARG A 88 -17.11 -8.37 15.86
C ARG A 88 -16.94 -7.70 14.48
N PRO A 89 -17.77 -8.07 13.48
CA PRO A 89 -17.64 -7.51 12.13
C PRO A 89 -17.87 -6.00 12.10
N GLY A 90 -18.68 -5.43 13.01
CA GLY A 90 -18.88 -3.99 13.11
C GLY A 90 -17.63 -3.22 13.55
N ASP A 91 -16.83 -3.78 14.48
CA ASP A 91 -15.55 -3.20 14.88
C ASP A 91 -14.54 -3.26 13.71
N ALA A 92 -14.51 -4.39 12.99
CA ALA A 92 -13.69 -4.56 11.80
C ALA A 92 -14.08 -3.56 10.71
N GLU A 93 -15.38 -3.35 10.49
CA GLU A 93 -15.91 -2.38 9.53
C GLU A 93 -15.45 -0.96 9.89
N ALA A 94 -15.59 -0.56 11.16
CA ALA A 94 -15.17 0.75 11.63
C ALA A 94 -13.66 0.98 11.43
N LEU A 95 -12.83 -0.03 11.68
CA LEU A 95 -11.38 0.03 11.44
C LEU A 95 -11.05 0.20 9.95
N VAL A 96 -11.71 -0.56 9.07
CA VAL A 96 -11.53 -0.46 7.62
C VAL A 96 -12.02 0.91 7.10
N GLN A 97 -13.20 1.36 7.53
CA GLN A 97 -13.75 2.66 7.13
C GLN A 97 -12.90 3.84 7.61
N ALA A 98 -12.35 3.79 8.83
CA ALA A 98 -11.44 4.82 9.32
C ALA A 98 -10.19 4.94 8.43
N ARG A 99 -9.62 3.79 8.01
CA ARG A 99 -8.46 3.79 7.12
C ARG A 99 -8.81 4.26 5.70
N TYR A 100 -9.97 3.83 5.21
CA TYR A 100 -10.50 4.27 3.92
C TYR A 100 -10.74 5.78 3.88
N ALA A 101 -11.33 6.35 4.93
CA ALA A 101 -11.58 7.78 5.04
C ALA A 101 -10.26 8.58 5.00
N LEU A 102 -9.20 8.10 5.66
CA LEU A 102 -7.86 8.70 5.58
C LEU A 102 -7.31 8.66 4.14
N TYR A 103 -7.39 7.50 3.48
CA TYR A 103 -6.94 7.34 2.10
C TYR A 103 -7.68 8.27 1.12
N ILE A 104 -9.02 8.34 1.20
CA ILE A 104 -9.85 9.20 0.34
C ILE A 104 -9.59 10.69 0.64
N LYS A 105 -9.55 11.08 1.91
CA LYS A 105 -9.36 12.47 2.33
C LYS A 105 -8.03 13.03 1.83
N ASP A 106 -6.97 12.24 1.93
CA ASP A 106 -5.65 12.65 1.46
C ASP A 106 -5.54 12.64 -0.07
N ARG A 107 -6.20 11.66 -0.74
CA ARG A 107 -6.33 11.65 -2.21
C ARG A 107 -7.07 12.88 -2.75
N ALA A 108 -8.10 13.35 -2.06
CA ALA A 108 -8.81 14.59 -2.41
C ALA A 108 -7.89 15.83 -2.29
N HIS A 109 -6.86 15.77 -1.43
CA HIS A 109 -5.84 16.81 -1.32
C HIS A 109 -4.77 16.73 -2.41
N LEU A 110 -4.36 15.53 -2.84
CA LEU A 110 -3.41 15.35 -3.94
C LEU A 110 -3.96 15.71 -5.33
N GLY A 111 -5.28 15.60 -5.53
CA GLY A 111 -5.93 16.03 -6.77
C GLY A 111 -6.03 17.55 -6.96
N ARG A 112 -5.69 18.36 -5.95
CA ARG A 112 -5.85 19.83 -5.95
C ARG A 112 -4.51 20.57 -5.77
N GLY A 113 -3.43 20.02 -6.30
CA GLY A 113 -2.10 20.61 -6.15
C GLY A 113 -1.13 20.25 -7.28
N GLU A 114 -1.47 20.58 -8.53
CA GLU A 114 -0.50 20.84 -9.60
C GLU A 114 -1.02 21.98 -10.51
N GLU A 115 -1.20 23.17 -9.93
CA GLU A 115 -1.09 24.44 -10.66
C GLU A 115 -0.17 25.34 -9.84
N GLY A 116 1.09 25.43 -10.28
CA GLY A 116 2.14 26.25 -9.73
C GLY A 116 3.34 26.26 -10.65
#